data_AF-A0A6I1NG26-F1
#
_entry.id   AF-A0A6I1NG26-F1
#
_cell.length_a   1.000
_cell.length_b   1.000
_cell.length_c   1.000
_cell.angle_alpha   90.00
_cell.angle_beta   90.00
_cell.angle_gamma   90.00
#
_symmetry.space_group_name_H-M   'P 1'
#
loop_
_entity.id
_entity.type
_entity.pdbx_description
1 polymer ?
#
loop_
_entity_poly.entity_id
_entity_poly.type
_entity_poly.pdbx_seq_one_letter_code
_entity_poly.pdbx_strand_id
1 'polypeptide(L)'
;MTWLQHSIVQIDQQGIPCRFTTKGIAVLGWIMPDGMGVFQAEGIMVESRPETISTDHPEGLRRARQGAGNRHYHRHALDYRISDEGAWTPDGDKLVKQCCAVLADVRGQLTIHVVFKAGTAELLRSYTEFQSDLHACTHGADQVRQGCVGCKLQAGEVVRTSSGRTTSPFPKIETGNERKAGNSVKRTEQWLMENALAEAQARGDGFIALQFKASLDKPQRADKDAAEEYLFGHQPAVVSSPLQLLSSLSLPTRT
;
A
#
# COMPACT_ATOMS: atom_id res chain seq x y z
N MET A 1 42.75 5.01 0.75
CA MET A 1 42.37 5.39 -0.62
C MET A 1 40.96 4.88 -0.86
N THR A 2 39.96 5.77 -0.91
CA THR A 2 38.61 5.43 -1.37
C THR A 2 38.66 5.36 -2.88
N TRP A 3 38.51 4.16 -3.43
CA TRP A 3 38.36 3.94 -4.87
C TRP A 3 37.06 4.61 -5.32
N LEU A 4 37.08 5.27 -6.48
CA LEU A 4 35.85 5.73 -7.13
C LEU A 4 34.94 4.53 -7.34
N GLN A 5 33.69 4.67 -6.88
CA GLN A 5 32.66 3.67 -7.10
C GLN A 5 32.19 3.68 -8.55
N HIS A 6 32.33 4.81 -9.25
CA HIS A 6 31.87 5.01 -10.61
C HIS A 6 33.02 5.21 -11.60
N SER A 7 33.00 4.48 -12.72
CA SER A 7 33.88 4.71 -13.85
C SER A 7 33.47 5.97 -14.64
N ILE A 8 34.41 6.55 -15.39
CA ILE A 8 34.16 7.74 -16.23
C ILE A 8 32.97 7.51 -17.18
N VAL A 9 32.92 6.35 -17.82
CA VAL A 9 31.82 5.99 -18.75
C VAL A 9 30.46 5.95 -18.04
N GLN A 10 30.40 5.43 -16.80
CA GLN A 10 29.16 5.41 -16.01
C GLN A 10 28.71 6.81 -15.62
N ILE A 11 29.65 7.69 -15.26
CA ILE A 11 29.37 9.09 -14.91
C ILE A 11 28.73 9.81 -16.09
N ASP A 12 29.31 9.68 -17.29
CA ASP A 12 28.80 10.36 -18.49
C ASP A 12 27.43 9.84 -18.93
N GLN A 13 27.17 8.53 -18.78
CA GLN A 13 25.92 7.91 -19.24
C GLN A 13 24.76 8.04 -18.25
N GLN A 14 25.05 8.03 -16.95
CA GLN A 14 24.03 7.87 -15.91
C GLN A 14 23.96 9.05 -14.94
N GLY A 15 25.05 9.82 -14.83
CA GLY A 15 25.13 10.98 -13.96
C GLY A 15 24.30 12.15 -14.48
N ILE A 16 23.67 12.88 -13.57
CA ILE A 16 22.99 14.13 -13.92
C ILE A 16 23.96 15.28 -13.76
N PRO A 17 24.36 15.96 -14.84
CA PRO A 17 25.24 17.11 -14.75
C PRO A 17 24.47 18.27 -14.10
N CYS A 18 24.94 18.74 -12.95
CA CYS A 18 24.34 19.87 -12.26
C CYS A 18 25.35 20.60 -11.37
N ARG A 19 25.04 21.84 -11.03
CA ARG A 19 25.74 22.57 -9.98
C ARG A 19 25.18 22.15 -8.63
N PHE A 20 26.06 21.83 -7.69
CA PHE A 20 25.67 21.51 -6.32
C PHE A 20 26.72 21.99 -5.32
N THR A 21 26.30 22.18 -4.08
CA THR A 21 27.16 22.52 -2.96
C THR A 21 27.37 21.29 -2.09
N THR A 22 28.60 21.03 -1.70
CA THR A 22 28.96 19.94 -0.79
C THR A 22 30.02 20.39 0.19
N LYS A 23 29.80 20.14 1.49
CA LYS A 23 30.68 20.62 2.58
C LYS A 23 31.02 22.13 2.47
N GLY A 24 30.06 22.94 2.02
CA GLY A 24 30.22 24.40 1.85
C GLY A 24 30.90 24.86 0.56
N ILE A 25 31.30 23.94 -0.32
CA ILE A 25 31.97 24.26 -1.60
C ILE A 25 30.99 24.03 -2.74
N ALA A 26 30.78 25.05 -3.56
CA ALA A 26 29.99 24.94 -4.79
C ALA A 26 30.84 24.35 -5.92
N VAL A 27 30.34 23.30 -6.55
CA VAL A 27 31.04 22.55 -7.61
C VAL A 27 30.11 22.31 -8.80
N LEU A 28 30.73 22.10 -9.96
CA LEU A 28 30.06 21.56 -11.13
C LEU A 28 30.45 20.09 -11.25
N GLY A 29 29.46 19.21 -11.36
CA GLY A 29 29.70 17.78 -11.45
C GLY A 29 28.44 17.01 -11.77
N TRP A 30 28.39 15.75 -11.36
CA TRP A 30 27.31 14.82 -11.64
C TRP A 30 26.71 14.28 -10.35
N ILE A 31 25.38 14.14 -10.32
CA ILE A 31 24.70 13.35 -9.27
C ILE A 31 24.31 12.00 -9.86
N MET A 32 24.90 10.95 -9.29
CA MET A 32 24.78 9.57 -9.74
C MET A 32 23.44 8.94 -9.32
N PRO A 33 23.02 7.81 -9.94
CA PRO A 33 21.76 7.13 -9.60
C PRO A 33 21.64 6.68 -8.14
N ASP A 34 22.76 6.38 -7.49
CA ASP A 34 22.86 6.07 -6.05
C ASP A 34 22.82 7.32 -5.15
N GLY A 35 22.71 8.51 -5.75
CA GLY A 35 22.67 9.82 -5.10
C GLY A 35 24.05 10.41 -4.77
N MET A 36 25.15 9.70 -5.06
CA MET A 36 26.50 10.22 -4.83
C MET A 36 26.79 11.41 -5.76
N GLY A 37 27.40 12.46 -5.23
CA GLY A 37 27.87 13.58 -6.04
C GLY A 37 29.30 13.34 -6.48
N VAL A 38 29.60 13.44 -7.77
CA VAL A 38 30.93 13.25 -8.34
C VAL A 38 31.37 14.52 -9.03
N PHE A 39 32.57 15.01 -8.75
CA PHE A 39 33.10 16.23 -9.36
C PHE A 39 34.61 16.15 -9.51
N GLN A 40 35.17 16.95 -10.41
CA GLN A 40 36.61 17.05 -10.57
C GLN A 40 37.18 18.13 -9.64
N ALA A 41 38.22 17.80 -8.89
CA ALA A 41 38.99 18.76 -8.10
C ALA A 41 40.48 18.47 -8.28
N GLU A 42 41.29 19.48 -8.57
CA GLU A 42 42.76 19.35 -8.71
C GLU A 42 43.19 18.22 -9.68
N GLY A 43 42.43 18.02 -10.76
CA GLY A 43 42.71 16.99 -11.77
C GLY A 43 42.29 15.56 -11.40
N ILE A 44 41.75 15.33 -10.20
CA ILE A 44 41.22 14.04 -9.76
C ILE A 44 39.70 14.07 -9.63
N MET A 45 39.07 12.90 -9.79
CA MET A 45 37.64 12.75 -9.52
C MET A 45 37.42 12.51 -8.03
N VAL A 46 36.49 13.27 -7.45
CA VAL A 46 36.16 13.26 -6.04
C VAL A 46 34.69 12.94 -5.87
N GLU A 47 34.40 12.06 -4.90
CA GLU A 47 33.04 11.70 -4.52
C GLU A 47 32.62 12.41 -3.23
N SER A 48 31.36 12.83 -3.21
CA SER A 48 30.69 13.39 -2.06
C SER A 48 29.48 12.57 -1.70
N ARG A 49 29.25 12.46 -0.39
CA ARG A 49 28.12 11.69 0.12
C ARG A 49 26.81 12.41 -0.19
N PRO A 50 25.71 11.68 -0.42
CA PRO A 50 24.44 12.29 -0.79
C PRO A 50 23.95 13.26 0.31
N GLU A 51 24.11 12.89 1.58
CA GLU A 51 23.66 13.69 2.72
C GLU A 51 24.32 15.08 2.85
N THR A 52 25.42 15.33 2.14
CA THR A 52 26.12 16.63 2.16
C THR A 52 25.75 17.54 1.00
N ILE A 53 24.89 17.08 0.08
CA ILE A 53 24.55 17.77 -1.17
C ILE A 53 23.41 18.76 -0.96
N SER A 54 23.58 19.96 -1.50
CA SER A 54 22.54 20.97 -1.69
C SER A 54 22.52 21.42 -3.15
N THR A 55 21.35 21.49 -3.78
CA THR A 55 21.22 21.90 -5.18
C THR A 55 19.81 22.36 -5.50
N ASP A 56 19.70 23.36 -6.38
CA ASP A 56 18.43 23.82 -6.93
C ASP A 56 17.97 22.95 -8.12
N HIS A 57 18.79 22.00 -8.59
CA HIS A 57 18.43 21.11 -9.68
C HIS A 57 17.44 20.04 -9.16
N PRO A 58 16.17 20.03 -9.62
CA PRO A 58 15.11 19.23 -8.99
C PRO A 58 15.40 17.73 -9.02
N GLU A 59 15.81 17.22 -10.18
CA GLU A 59 16.10 15.79 -10.34
C GLU A 59 17.40 15.36 -9.62
N GLY A 60 18.43 16.23 -9.61
CA GLY A 60 19.66 16.01 -8.85
C GLY A 60 19.39 15.96 -7.34
N LEU A 61 18.58 16.88 -6.83
CA LEU A 61 18.13 16.90 -5.44
C LEU A 61 17.33 15.63 -5.11
N ARG A 62 16.44 15.19 -6.00
CA ARG A 62 15.66 13.96 -5.84
C ARG A 62 16.57 12.74 -5.69
N ARG A 63 17.58 12.57 -6.56
CA ARG A 63 18.54 11.46 -6.49
C ARG A 63 19.41 11.52 -5.23
N ALA A 64 19.93 12.69 -4.88
CA ALA A 64 20.72 12.87 -3.66
C ALA A 64 19.91 12.50 -2.40
N ARG A 65 18.63 12.91 -2.34
CA ARG A 65 17.72 12.53 -1.24
C ARG A 65 17.46 11.03 -1.18
N GLN A 66 17.23 10.38 -2.31
CA GLN A 66 17.07 8.91 -2.36
C GLN A 66 18.34 8.19 -1.88
N GLY A 67 19.52 8.63 -2.33
CA GLY A 67 20.81 8.09 -1.87
C GLY A 67 21.03 8.27 -0.38
N ALA A 68 20.73 9.46 0.15
CA ALA A 68 20.83 9.75 1.57
C ALA A 68 19.86 8.88 2.39
N GLY A 69 18.63 8.69 1.90
CA GLY A 69 17.62 7.79 2.48
C GLY A 69 18.10 6.34 2.53
N ASN A 70 18.64 5.81 1.42
CA ASN A 70 19.18 4.45 1.37
C ASN A 70 20.35 4.25 2.36
N ARG A 71 21.28 5.21 2.42
CA ARG A 71 22.42 5.13 3.34
C ARG A 71 22.00 5.19 4.81
N HIS A 72 21.02 6.03 5.14
CA HIS A 72 20.45 6.08 6.49
C HIS A 72 19.77 4.75 6.83
N TYR A 73 18.95 4.25 5.90
CA TYR A 73 18.25 2.97 6.04
C TYR A 73 19.20 1.80 6.33
N HIS A 74 20.24 1.59 5.51
CA HIS A 74 21.19 0.50 5.73
C HIS A 74 21.96 0.60 7.04
N ARG A 75 22.13 1.81 7.59
CA ARG A 75 22.82 2.00 8.88
C ARG A 75 21.94 1.70 10.08
N HIS A 76 20.64 1.95 9.99
CA HIS A 76 19.74 1.97 11.15
C HIS A 76 18.65 0.88 11.14
N ALA A 77 18.42 0.17 10.03
CA ALA A 77 17.47 -0.93 9.95
C ALA A 77 18.08 -2.31 10.28
N LEU A 78 19.09 -2.37 11.16
CA LEU A 78 19.89 -3.58 11.41
C LEU A 78 19.10 -4.72 12.05
N ASP A 79 18.02 -4.40 12.78
CA ASP A 79 17.20 -5.40 13.47
C ASP A 79 16.09 -6.00 12.58
N TYR A 80 15.89 -5.43 11.39
CA TYR A 80 14.86 -5.87 10.43
C TYR A 80 15.49 -6.71 9.33
N ARG A 81 14.98 -7.93 9.12
CA ARG A 81 15.28 -8.73 7.92
C ARG A 81 14.31 -8.33 6.81
N ILE A 82 14.75 -7.48 5.89
CA ILE A 82 13.92 -7.00 4.78
C ILE A 82 13.90 -8.03 3.66
N SER A 83 12.71 -8.25 3.09
CA SER A 83 12.46 -9.22 2.01
C SER A 83 12.12 -8.56 0.68
N ASP A 84 11.68 -7.30 0.70
CA ASP A 84 11.40 -6.51 -0.50
C ASP A 84 11.80 -5.05 -0.29
N GLU A 85 12.62 -4.51 -1.18
CA GLU A 85 13.08 -3.14 -1.13
C GLU A 85 12.21 -2.26 -2.04
N GLY A 86 11.04 -1.87 -1.54
CA GLY A 86 10.15 -0.96 -2.27
C GLY A 86 10.82 0.36 -2.66
N ALA A 87 10.29 1.04 -3.68
CA ALA A 87 10.85 2.33 -4.11
C ALA A 87 10.55 3.45 -3.09
N TRP A 88 11.44 4.45 -3.04
CA TRP A 88 11.13 5.71 -2.34
C TRP A 88 10.09 6.51 -3.10
N THR A 89 8.96 6.81 -2.46
CA THR A 89 7.88 7.64 -3.01
C THR A 89 7.78 8.97 -2.26
N PRO A 90 7.45 10.08 -2.96
CA PRO A 90 7.17 11.34 -2.30
C PRO A 90 5.81 11.30 -1.60
N ASP A 91 5.77 11.81 -0.36
CA ASP A 91 4.55 12.01 0.44
C ASP A 91 4.64 13.39 1.12
N GLY A 92 4.09 14.42 0.47
CA GLY A 92 4.19 15.81 0.92
C GLY A 92 5.64 16.29 1.03
N ASP A 93 6.08 16.65 2.25
CA ASP A 93 7.46 17.05 2.57
C ASP A 93 8.41 15.87 2.83
N LYS A 94 7.89 14.64 2.76
CA LYS A 94 8.60 13.40 3.13
C LYS A 94 8.95 12.56 1.91
N LEU A 95 10.00 11.75 2.06
CA LEU A 95 10.18 10.53 1.27
C LEU A 95 9.81 9.33 2.13
N VAL A 96 9.02 8.43 1.55
CA VAL A 96 8.53 7.23 2.21
C VAL A 96 9.02 5.99 1.46
N LYS A 97 9.51 4.99 2.18
CA LYS A 97 9.82 3.65 1.64
C LYS A 97 9.01 2.63 2.42
N GLN A 98 8.19 1.87 1.70
CA GLN A 98 7.45 0.74 2.27
C GLN A 98 8.14 -0.56 1.87
N CYS A 99 8.32 -1.45 2.83
CA CYS A 99 8.98 -2.74 2.61
C CYS A 99 8.38 -3.83 3.51
N CYS A 100 8.44 -5.08 3.05
CA CYS A 100 8.15 -6.22 3.90
C CYS A 100 9.39 -6.56 4.73
N ALA A 101 9.23 -6.61 6.05
CA ALA A 101 10.31 -6.89 6.98
C ALA A 101 9.91 -7.95 8.01
N VAL A 102 10.92 -8.63 8.56
CA VAL A 102 10.79 -9.52 9.71
C VAL A 102 11.55 -8.93 10.88
N LEU A 103 10.86 -8.71 12.00
CA LEU A 103 11.42 -8.26 13.26
C LEU A 103 11.16 -9.34 14.32
N ALA A 104 12.21 -9.88 14.95
CA ALA A 104 12.10 -10.93 15.97
C ALA A 104 11.18 -12.12 15.54
N ASP A 105 11.42 -12.64 14.34
CA ASP A 105 10.66 -13.72 13.68
C ASP A 105 9.19 -13.40 13.35
N VAL A 106 8.75 -12.16 13.56
CA VAL A 106 7.42 -11.68 13.18
C VAL A 106 7.52 -10.91 11.86
N ARG A 107 6.79 -11.37 10.84
CA ARG A 107 6.65 -10.67 9.56
C ARG A 107 5.69 -9.48 9.69
N GLY A 108 5.95 -8.42 8.94
CA GLY A 108 5.12 -7.23 8.90
C GLY A 108 5.49 -6.26 7.77
N GLN A 109 4.74 -5.17 7.71
CA GLN A 109 5.04 -4.03 6.86
C GLN A 109 5.83 -2.98 7.63
N LEU A 110 6.98 -2.59 7.09
CA LEU A 110 7.83 -1.52 7.60
C LEU A 110 7.70 -0.31 6.68
N THR A 111 7.25 0.80 7.25
CA THR A 111 7.21 2.10 6.59
C THR A 111 8.29 2.99 7.17
N ILE A 112 9.16 3.52 6.32
CA ILE A 112 10.24 4.42 6.71
C ILE A 112 9.91 5.80 6.18
N HIS A 113 9.90 6.79 7.06
CA HIS A 113 9.67 8.18 6.72
C HIS A 113 10.96 8.97 6.91
N VAL A 114 11.34 9.73 5.89
CA VAL A 114 12.51 10.61 5.93
C VAL A 114 12.12 11.99 5.48
N VAL A 115 12.55 13.00 6.22
CA VAL A 115 12.38 14.41 5.86
C VAL A 115 13.73 15.07 5.79
N PHE A 116 13.89 15.93 4.80
CA PHE A 116 15.14 16.61 4.51
C PHE A 116 15.02 18.09 4.81
N LYS A 117 16.15 18.75 5.08
CA LYS A 117 16.16 20.22 5.07
C LYS A 117 15.81 20.73 3.67
N ALA A 118 15.15 21.89 3.62
CA ALA A 118 14.73 22.51 2.37
C ALA A 118 15.95 22.75 1.46
N GLY A 119 15.84 22.37 0.18
CA GLY A 119 16.93 22.51 -0.82
C GLY A 119 18.12 21.57 -0.64
N THR A 120 18.14 20.71 0.37
CA THR A 120 19.27 19.81 0.62
C THR A 120 18.85 18.33 0.70
N ALA A 121 19.84 17.45 0.60
CA ALA A 121 19.72 16.03 0.90
C ALA A 121 20.17 15.68 2.34
N GLU A 122 20.36 16.69 3.18
CA GLU A 122 20.63 16.50 4.61
C GLU A 122 19.34 16.08 5.33
N LEU A 123 19.38 14.94 6.02
CA LEU A 123 18.24 14.45 6.81
C LEU A 123 17.98 15.38 7.99
N LEU A 124 16.71 15.79 8.12
CA LEU A 124 16.21 16.56 9.25
C LEU A 124 15.60 15.65 10.33
N ARG A 125 14.76 14.70 9.92
CA ARG A 125 14.10 13.72 10.81
C ARG A 125 13.89 12.41 10.06
N SER A 126 13.96 11.31 10.79
CA SER A 126 13.54 10.00 10.31
C SER A 126 12.78 9.27 11.41
N TYR A 127 11.80 8.47 11.02
CA TYR A 127 11.11 7.54 11.91
C TYR A 127 10.62 6.34 11.12
N THR A 128 10.40 5.23 11.83
CA THR A 128 9.97 3.95 11.26
C THR A 128 8.72 3.48 11.95
N GLU A 129 7.76 3.02 11.17
CA GLU A 129 6.55 2.37 11.65
C GLU A 129 6.59 0.91 11.20
N PHE A 130 6.58 -0.03 12.14
CA PHE A 130 6.47 -1.44 11.85
C PHE A 130 5.10 -1.94 12.29
N GLN A 131 4.32 -2.43 11.33
CA GLN A 131 3.05 -3.06 11.57
C GLN A 131 3.21 -4.56 11.30
N SER A 132 3.22 -5.37 12.36
CA SER A 132 3.30 -6.82 12.17
C SER A 132 2.04 -7.34 11.49
N ASP A 133 2.19 -8.39 10.68
CA ASP A 133 1.06 -9.07 10.04
C ASP A 133 0.10 -9.59 11.12
N LEU A 134 0.63 -10.11 12.23
CA LEU A 134 -0.14 -10.56 13.39
C LEU A 134 -0.92 -9.42 14.07
N HIS A 135 -0.30 -8.23 14.23
CA HIS A 135 -0.98 -7.06 14.80
C HIS A 135 -1.98 -6.46 13.81
N ALA A 136 -1.69 -6.43 12.49
CA ALA A 136 -2.65 -6.06 11.46
C ALA A 136 -3.87 -7.00 11.44
N CYS A 137 -3.67 -8.29 11.71
CA CYS A 137 -4.75 -9.25 11.88
C CYS A 137 -5.54 -9.09 13.20
N THR A 138 -4.97 -8.46 14.24
CA THR A 138 -5.55 -8.41 15.60
C THR A 138 -6.14 -7.02 15.95
N HIS A 139 -5.53 -5.94 15.46
CA HIS A 139 -5.88 -4.54 15.73
C HIS A 139 -5.64 -3.72 14.45
N GLY A 140 -6.70 -3.55 13.65
CA GLY A 140 -6.64 -2.84 12.38
C GLY A 140 -6.15 -1.39 12.55
N ALA A 141 -5.01 -1.07 11.97
CA ALA A 141 -4.61 0.32 11.74
C ALA A 141 -5.46 0.88 10.60
N ASP A 142 -6.59 1.50 10.93
CA ASP A 142 -7.44 2.36 10.07
C ASP A 142 -7.63 1.93 8.60
N GLN A 143 -7.51 0.63 8.34
CA GLN A 143 -7.71 -0.02 7.06
C GLN A 143 -8.64 -1.18 7.35
N VAL A 144 -9.87 -1.02 6.90
CA VAL A 144 -10.91 -2.06 6.86
C VAL A 144 -10.26 -3.41 6.51
N ARG A 145 -10.19 -4.33 7.48
CA ARG A 145 -9.47 -5.61 7.30
C ARG A 145 -10.12 -6.43 6.20
N GLN A 146 -9.34 -7.26 5.52
CA GLN A 146 -9.89 -8.26 4.60
C GLN A 146 -10.71 -9.29 5.40
N GLY A 147 -11.97 -9.48 5.01
CA GLY A 147 -12.81 -10.55 5.54
C GLY A 147 -12.39 -11.92 5.00
N CYS A 148 -12.67 -12.96 5.76
CA CYS A 148 -12.34 -14.35 5.44
C CYS A 148 -13.48 -15.27 5.91
N VAL A 149 -13.66 -16.41 5.24
CA VAL A 149 -14.65 -17.43 5.61
C VAL A 149 -14.33 -17.98 7.01
N GLY A 150 -15.34 -18.07 7.88
CA GLY A 150 -15.22 -18.52 9.27
C GLY A 150 -14.65 -17.47 10.23
N CYS A 151 -14.42 -16.24 9.78
CA CYS A 151 -13.80 -15.21 10.60
C CYS A 151 -14.79 -14.57 11.57
N LYS A 152 -14.34 -14.36 12.81
CA LYS A 152 -15.14 -13.72 13.86
C LYS A 152 -15.05 -12.21 13.74
N LEU A 153 -16.19 -11.55 13.63
CA LEU A 153 -16.30 -10.09 13.55
C LEU A 153 -16.75 -9.51 14.90
N GLN A 154 -16.25 -8.32 15.23
CA GLN A 154 -16.69 -7.54 16.37
C GLN A 154 -17.87 -6.63 16.01
N ALA A 155 -18.71 -6.29 16.98
CA ALA A 155 -19.81 -5.35 16.76
C ALA A 155 -19.30 -4.00 16.26
N GLY A 156 -19.89 -3.49 15.17
CA GLY A 156 -19.48 -2.24 14.52
C GLY A 156 -18.30 -2.39 13.56
N GLU A 157 -17.67 -3.56 13.49
CA GLU A 157 -16.53 -3.79 12.61
C GLU A 157 -16.94 -3.78 11.13
N VAL A 158 -16.11 -3.15 10.30
CA VAL A 158 -16.27 -3.14 8.84
C VAL A 158 -15.14 -3.98 8.25
N VAL A 159 -15.45 -4.82 7.26
CA VAL A 159 -14.46 -5.67 6.57
C VAL A 159 -14.56 -5.51 5.04
N ARG A 160 -13.50 -5.88 4.32
CA ARG A 160 -13.46 -5.92 2.86
C ARG A 160 -13.84 -7.30 2.35
N THR A 161 -14.63 -7.33 1.28
CA THR A 161 -14.97 -8.53 0.51
C THR A 161 -13.81 -8.94 -0.40
N SER A 162 -13.85 -10.15 -0.97
CA SER A 162 -12.81 -10.65 -1.88
C SER A 162 -12.61 -9.78 -3.14
N SER A 163 -13.63 -9.02 -3.56
CA SER A 163 -13.49 -8.03 -4.66
C SER A 163 -12.87 -6.70 -4.25
N GLY A 164 -12.73 -6.46 -2.93
CA GLY A 164 -12.24 -5.21 -2.35
C GLY A 164 -13.33 -4.23 -1.90
N ARG A 165 -14.62 -4.52 -2.09
CA ARG A 165 -15.70 -3.68 -1.56
C ARG A 165 -15.80 -3.78 -0.04
N THR A 166 -16.04 -2.69 0.65
CA THR A 166 -16.33 -2.67 2.10
C THR A 166 -17.76 -3.15 2.40
N THR A 167 -17.94 -3.83 3.53
CA THR A 167 -19.26 -4.21 4.05
C THR A 167 -19.92 -3.05 4.81
N SER A 168 -21.18 -3.21 5.19
CA SER A 168 -21.77 -2.41 6.28
C SER A 168 -21.19 -2.83 7.65
N PRO A 169 -21.27 -1.98 8.69
CA PRO A 169 -20.80 -2.34 10.04
C PRO A 169 -21.50 -3.59 10.57
N PHE A 170 -20.73 -4.48 11.18
CA PHE A 170 -21.25 -5.74 11.73
C PHE A 170 -22.23 -5.47 12.88
N PRO A 171 -23.37 -6.20 12.95
CA PRO A 171 -24.40 -5.91 13.93
C PRO A 171 -23.94 -6.14 15.37
N LYS A 172 -24.57 -5.39 16.29
CA LYS A 172 -24.35 -5.59 17.73
C LYS A 172 -24.85 -6.96 18.18
N ILE A 173 -24.01 -7.67 18.92
CA ILE A 173 -24.32 -8.99 19.47
C ILE A 173 -24.72 -8.83 20.95
N GLU A 174 -25.92 -9.29 21.30
CA GLU A 174 -26.44 -9.28 22.67
C GLU A 174 -26.79 -10.71 23.10
N THR A 175 -26.11 -11.21 24.13
CA THR A 175 -26.27 -12.60 24.63
C THR A 175 -26.94 -12.69 26.00
N GLY A 176 -27.43 -11.57 26.55
CA GLY A 176 -27.94 -11.50 27.92
C GLY A 176 -29.19 -12.33 28.23
N ASN A 177 -29.92 -12.82 27.23
CA ASN A 177 -30.97 -13.84 27.36
C ASN A 177 -31.22 -14.55 26.02
N GLU A 178 -31.95 -15.66 26.02
CA GLU A 178 -32.23 -16.46 24.81
C GLU A 178 -32.89 -15.65 23.69
N ARG A 179 -33.84 -14.78 24.02
CA ARG A 179 -34.53 -13.91 23.05
C ARG A 179 -33.56 -12.94 22.37
N LYS A 180 -32.64 -12.32 23.12
CA LYS A 180 -31.62 -11.40 22.60
C LYS A 180 -30.58 -12.15 21.77
N ALA A 181 -30.17 -13.35 22.19
CA ALA A 181 -29.27 -14.20 21.43
C ALA A 181 -29.89 -14.58 20.08
N GLY A 182 -31.14 -15.06 20.06
CA GLY A 182 -31.86 -15.38 18.82
C GLY A 182 -32.03 -14.18 17.89
N ASN A 183 -32.32 -12.99 18.43
CA ASN A 183 -32.39 -11.76 17.62
C ASN A 183 -31.03 -11.32 17.08
N SER A 184 -29.93 -11.56 17.81
CA SER A 184 -28.57 -11.26 17.34
C SER A 184 -28.17 -12.15 16.17
N VAL A 185 -28.54 -13.44 16.23
CA VAL A 185 -28.36 -14.38 15.11
C VAL A 185 -29.11 -13.90 13.88
N LYS A 186 -30.40 -13.55 14.01
CA LYS A 186 -31.19 -13.03 12.87
C LYS A 186 -30.59 -11.78 12.23
N ARG A 187 -30.12 -10.83 13.03
CA ARG A 187 -29.46 -9.61 12.52
C ARG A 187 -28.15 -9.93 11.79
N THR A 188 -27.39 -10.89 12.30
CA THR A 188 -26.14 -11.34 11.68
C THR A 188 -26.40 -12.01 10.34
N GLU A 189 -27.39 -12.90 10.29
CA GLU A 189 -27.82 -13.58 9.06
C GLU A 189 -28.31 -12.58 8.01
N GLN A 190 -29.13 -11.61 8.43
CA GLN A 190 -29.62 -10.57 7.54
C GLN A 190 -28.48 -9.68 7.02
N TRP A 191 -27.57 -9.25 7.89
CA TRP A 191 -26.38 -8.50 7.49
C TRP A 191 -25.54 -9.24 6.45
N LEU A 192 -25.35 -10.56 6.62
CA LEU A 192 -24.58 -11.38 5.69
C LEU A 192 -25.24 -11.41 4.31
N MET A 193 -26.54 -11.68 4.27
CA MET A 193 -27.30 -11.76 3.01
C MET A 193 -27.39 -10.42 2.28
N GLU A 194 -27.57 -9.31 3.01
CA GLU A 194 -27.62 -7.96 2.43
C GLU A 194 -26.29 -7.56 1.80
N ASN A 195 -25.17 -7.84 2.47
CA ASN A 195 -23.84 -7.58 1.91
C ASN A 195 -23.56 -8.48 0.70
N ALA A 196 -23.96 -9.75 0.71
CA ALA A 196 -23.78 -10.67 -0.42
C ALA A 196 -24.60 -10.23 -1.64
N LEU A 197 -25.85 -9.79 -1.43
CA LEU A 197 -26.69 -9.23 -2.49
C LEU A 197 -26.07 -7.97 -3.10
N ALA A 198 -25.61 -7.03 -2.27
CA ALA A 198 -24.91 -5.84 -2.74
C ALA A 198 -23.66 -6.22 -3.57
N GLU A 199 -23.01 -7.36 -3.25
CA GLU A 199 -21.77 -7.81 -3.89
C GLU A 199 -22.04 -8.34 -5.27
N ALA A 200 -23.09 -9.15 -5.38
CA ALA A 200 -23.57 -9.61 -6.67
C ALA A 200 -23.98 -8.45 -7.57
N GLN A 201 -24.68 -7.45 -7.02
CA GLN A 201 -25.08 -6.25 -7.77
C GLN A 201 -23.88 -5.41 -8.23
N ALA A 202 -22.91 -5.14 -7.35
CA ALA A 202 -21.72 -4.36 -7.68
C ALA A 202 -20.85 -5.03 -8.75
N ARG A 203 -20.81 -6.37 -8.76
CA ARG A 203 -20.06 -7.17 -9.74
C ARG A 203 -20.85 -7.42 -11.04
N GLY A 204 -22.11 -6.99 -11.12
CA GLY A 204 -22.98 -7.25 -12.27
C GLY A 204 -23.46 -8.70 -12.39
N ASP A 205 -23.34 -9.50 -11.33
CA ASP A 205 -23.78 -10.90 -11.30
C ASP A 205 -25.28 -10.99 -11.01
N GLY A 206 -26.08 -10.80 -12.06
CA GLY A 206 -27.54 -10.81 -11.96
C GLY A 206 -28.13 -12.16 -11.54
N PHE A 207 -27.44 -13.27 -11.84
CA PHE A 207 -27.90 -14.61 -11.49
C PHE A 207 -27.79 -14.84 -9.98
N ILE A 208 -26.60 -14.58 -9.43
CA ILE A 208 -26.37 -14.72 -7.99
C ILE A 208 -27.16 -13.67 -7.19
N ALA A 209 -27.30 -12.45 -7.72
CA ALA A 209 -28.10 -11.41 -7.07
C ALA A 209 -29.57 -11.83 -6.92
N LEU A 210 -30.15 -12.51 -7.92
CA LEU A 210 -31.53 -13.00 -7.84
C LEU A 210 -31.69 -14.05 -6.73
N GLN A 211 -30.72 -14.96 -6.62
CA GLN A 211 -30.73 -16.00 -5.59
C GLN A 211 -30.66 -15.40 -4.18
N PHE A 212 -29.69 -14.50 -3.92
CA PHE A 212 -29.59 -13.85 -2.61
C PHE A 212 -30.82 -12.99 -2.28
N LYS A 213 -31.42 -12.34 -3.28
CA LYS A 213 -32.65 -11.56 -3.08
C LYS A 213 -33.83 -12.44 -2.67
N ALA A 214 -33.97 -13.63 -3.25
CA ALA A 214 -35.03 -14.57 -2.88
C ALA A 214 -34.84 -15.14 -1.47
N SER A 215 -33.58 -15.41 -1.08
CA SER A 215 -33.25 -15.97 0.23
C SER A 215 -33.17 -14.93 1.36
N LEU A 216 -33.38 -13.63 1.08
CA LEU A 216 -33.20 -12.53 2.04
C LEU A 216 -34.16 -12.60 3.24
N ASP A 217 -35.42 -13.01 3.03
CA ASP A 217 -36.44 -13.06 4.09
C ASP A 217 -36.23 -14.23 5.06
N LYS A 218 -35.79 -15.40 4.54
CA LYS A 218 -35.64 -16.65 5.31
C LYS A 218 -34.43 -17.47 4.82
N PRO A 219 -33.20 -17.03 5.09
CA PRO A 219 -32.01 -17.70 4.60
C PRO A 219 -31.84 -19.08 5.26
N GLN A 220 -31.65 -20.11 4.44
CA GLN A 220 -31.29 -21.45 4.89
C GLN A 220 -29.79 -21.52 5.19
N ARG A 221 -29.35 -22.62 5.81
CA ARG A 221 -27.92 -22.84 6.11
C ARG A 221 -27.05 -22.75 4.85
N ALA A 222 -27.46 -23.41 3.77
CA ALA A 222 -26.73 -23.38 2.51
C ALA A 222 -26.67 -21.97 1.89
N ASP A 223 -27.71 -21.14 2.04
CA ASP A 223 -27.69 -19.76 1.55
C ASP A 223 -26.64 -18.93 2.30
N LYS A 224 -26.49 -19.15 3.61
CA LYS A 224 -25.51 -18.47 4.46
C LYS A 224 -24.09 -18.88 4.11
N ASP A 225 -23.85 -20.18 3.98
CA ASP A 225 -22.55 -20.73 3.59
C ASP A 225 -22.14 -20.19 2.19
N ALA A 226 -23.10 -20.15 1.25
CA ALA A 226 -22.88 -19.57 -0.07
C ALA A 226 -22.64 -18.05 -0.03
N ALA A 227 -23.36 -17.30 0.80
CA ALA A 227 -23.17 -15.86 0.97
C ALA A 227 -21.81 -15.52 1.59
N GLU A 228 -21.36 -16.31 2.58
CA GLU A 228 -20.05 -16.16 3.21
C GLU A 228 -18.92 -16.48 2.21
N GLU A 229 -19.02 -17.60 1.50
CA GLU A 229 -18.06 -17.97 0.46
C GLU A 229 -18.01 -16.92 -0.66
N TYR A 230 -19.16 -16.40 -1.07
CA TYR A 230 -19.23 -15.38 -2.11
C TYR A 230 -18.64 -14.03 -1.68
N LEU A 231 -18.77 -13.67 -0.40
CA LEU A 231 -18.22 -12.42 0.13
C LEU A 231 -16.72 -12.51 0.42
N PHE A 232 -16.26 -13.62 0.98
CA PHE A 232 -14.93 -13.71 1.62
C PHE A 232 -14.08 -14.89 1.17
N GLY A 233 -14.65 -15.81 0.39
CA GLY A 233 -13.97 -16.96 -0.20
C GLY A 233 -13.58 -16.70 -1.64
N HIS A 234 -13.71 -17.74 -2.48
CA HIS A 234 -13.36 -17.65 -3.89
C HIS A 234 -14.50 -17.05 -4.73
N GLN A 235 -14.20 -15.91 -5.38
CA GLN A 235 -15.12 -15.26 -6.29
C GLN A 235 -14.78 -15.63 -7.75
N PRO A 236 -15.60 -16.46 -8.43
CA PRO A 236 -15.38 -16.78 -9.84
C PRO A 236 -15.58 -15.53 -10.72
N ALA A 237 -14.90 -15.46 -11.86
CA ALA A 237 -15.06 -14.34 -12.79
C ALA A 237 -16.53 -14.25 -13.27
N VAL A 238 -17.12 -13.05 -13.16
CA VAL A 238 -18.47 -12.81 -13.65
C VAL A 238 -18.40 -12.70 -15.17
N VAL A 239 -18.99 -13.68 -15.87
CA VAL A 239 -19.10 -13.64 -17.33
C VAL A 239 -20.12 -12.58 -17.70
N SER A 240 -19.68 -11.49 -18.33
CA SER A 240 -20.59 -10.47 -18.86
C SER A 240 -21.45 -11.09 -19.96
N SER A 241 -22.76 -10.86 -19.90
CA SER A 241 -23.65 -11.35 -20.95
C SER A 241 -23.31 -10.65 -22.27
N PRO A 242 -23.05 -11.36 -23.38
CA PRO A 242 -22.81 -10.74 -24.68
C PRO A 242 -24.02 -9.90 -25.15
N LEU A 243 -25.22 -10.13 -24.59
CA LEU A 243 -26.41 -9.31 -24.87
C LEU A 243 -26.35 -7.91 -24.22
N GLN A 244 -25.60 -7.72 -23.13
CA GLN A 244 -25.42 -6.39 -22.54
C GLN A 244 -24.57 -5.48 -23.44
N LEU A 245 -23.53 -6.03 -24.08
CA LEU A 245 -22.71 -5.33 -25.07
C LEU A 245 -23.53 -4.78 -26.24
N LEU A 246 -24.55 -5.52 -26.69
CA LEU A 246 -25.44 -5.10 -27.78
C LEU A 246 -26.41 -4.00 -27.34
N SER A 247 -26.85 -3.99 -26.09
CA SER A 247 -27.73 -2.94 -25.56
C SER A 247 -27.03 -1.57 -25.44
N SER A 248 -25.74 -1.56 -25.06
CA SER A 248 -24.90 -0.35 -25.00
C SER A 248 -24.51 0.22 -26.36
N LEU A 249 -24.70 -0.54 -27.45
CA LEU A 249 -24.42 -0.12 -28.82
C LEU A 249 -25.65 0.41 -29.57
N SER A 250 -26.80 0.59 -28.90
CA SER A 250 -27.95 1.26 -29.51
C SER A 250 -27.61 2.73 -29.80
N LEU A 251 -27.51 3.02 -31.10
CA LEU A 251 -27.03 4.27 -31.72
C LEU A 251 -27.75 5.53 -31.23
N PRO A 252 -27.07 6.70 -31.23
CA PRO A 252 -27.71 7.97 -30.94
C PRO A 252 -28.82 8.25 -31.95
N THR A 253 -30.02 8.52 -31.44
CA THR A 253 -31.18 8.97 -32.19
C THR A 253 -30.79 10.22 -32.99
N ARG A 254 -30.75 10.09 -34.31
CA ARG A 254 -30.56 11.21 -35.23
C ARG A 254 -31.81 12.10 -35.12
N THR A 255 -31.60 13.36 -34.71
CA THR A 255 -32.59 14.45 -34.73
C THR A 255 -33.22 14.65 -36.09
#